data_AF-A0A1Y3X732-F1
#
_entry.id   AF-A0A1Y3X732-F1
#
_cell.length_a   1.000
_cell.length_b   1.000
_cell.length_c   1.000
_cell.angle_alpha   90.00
_cell.angle_beta   90.00
_cell.angle_gamma   90.00
#
_symmetry.space_group_name_H-M   'P 1'
#
loop_
_entity.id
_entity.type
_entity.pdbx_description
1 polymer ?
#
loop_
_entity_poly.entity_id
_entity_poly.type
_entity_poly.pdbx_seq_one_letter_code
_entity_poly.pdbx_strand_id
1 'polypeptide(L)' 'MDDATQGLNEILNWSGDFNSQSYALAGSIASAMLGVALIFVVWALATKKDNAKSYLIAWLVCVIFTLLFILK' A
#
# COMPACT_ATOMS: atom_id res chain seq x y z
N MET A 1 3.83 -25.98 -32.81
CA MET A 1 2.87 -24.85 -32.77
C MET A 1 2.04 -24.93 -31.50
N ASP A 2 1.57 -26.13 -31.12
CA ASP A 2 0.86 -26.36 -29.86
C ASP A 2 1.71 -26.06 -28.61
N ASP A 3 2.96 -26.51 -28.58
CA ASP A 3 3.90 -26.21 -27.47
C ASP A 3 4.19 -24.71 -27.30
N ALA A 4 4.23 -23.96 -28.41
CA ALA A 4 4.46 -22.51 -28.37
C ALA A 4 3.23 -21.77 -27.81
N THR A 5 2.02 -22.26 -28.10
CA THR A 5 0.76 -21.74 -27.54
C THR A 5 0.64 -22.07 -26.05
N GLN A 6 1.06 -23.27 -25.64
CA GLN A 6 1.09 -23.65 -24.23
C GLN A 6 2.08 -22.79 -23.43
N GLY A 7 3.32 -22.63 -23.92
CA GLY A 7 4.31 -21.78 -23.26
C GLY A 7 3.86 -20.31 -23.16
N LEU A 8 3.16 -19.78 -24.18
CA LEU A 8 2.57 -18.45 -24.12
C LEU A 8 1.49 -18.33 -23.02
N ASN A 9 0.62 -19.33 -22.88
CA ASN A 9 -0.40 -19.35 -21.82
C ASN A 9 0.22 -19.44 -20.42
N GLU A 10 1.29 -20.20 -20.24
CA GLU A 10 2.01 -20.25 -18.96
C GLU A 10 2.61 -18.90 -18.58
N ILE A 11 3.23 -18.20 -19.53
CA ILE A 11 3.79 -16.86 -19.30
C ILE A 11 2.69 -15.86 -18.97
N LEU A 12 1.54 -15.94 -19.65
CA LEU A 12 0.39 -15.07 -19.38
C LEU A 12 -0.15 -15.30 -17.97
N ASN A 13 -0.32 -16.55 -17.55
CA ASN A 13 -0.75 -16.88 -16.19
C ASN A 13 0.25 -16.40 -15.15
N TRP A 14 1.54 -16.68 -15.34
CA TRP A 14 2.60 -16.20 -14.44
C TRP A 14 2.61 -14.67 -14.34
N SER A 15 2.42 -13.97 -15.46
CA SER A 15 2.38 -12.50 -15.50
C SER A 15 1.18 -11.96 -14.74
N GLY A 16 0.02 -12.60 -14.84
CA GLY A 16 -1.18 -12.27 -14.07
C GLY A 16 -0.98 -12.48 -12.56
N ASP A 17 -0.45 -13.64 -12.18
CA ASP A 17 -0.17 -13.97 -10.78
C ASP A 17 0.89 -13.03 -10.18
N PHE A 18 1.93 -12.71 -10.93
CA PHE A 18 2.97 -11.76 -10.52
C PHE A 18 2.38 -10.36 -10.30
N ASN A 19 1.52 -9.90 -11.21
CA ASN A 19 0.83 -8.61 -11.09
C ASN A 19 -0.02 -8.56 -9.82
N SER A 20 -0.85 -9.58 -9.59
CA SER A 20 -1.71 -9.65 -8.41
C SER A 20 -0.91 -9.71 -7.09
N GLN A 21 0.15 -10.51 -7.04
CA GLN A 21 1.01 -10.61 -5.86
C GLN A 21 1.77 -9.30 -5.59
N SER A 22 2.21 -8.61 -6.65
CA SER A 22 2.90 -7.32 -6.53
C SER A 22 1.99 -6.26 -5.90
N TYR A 23 0.71 -6.20 -6.29
CA TYR A 23 -0.27 -5.31 -5.67
C TYR A 23 -0.53 -5.65 -4.19
N ALA A 24 -0.68 -6.93 -3.87
CA ALA A 24 -0.85 -7.39 -2.48
C ALA A 24 0.37 -7.04 -1.61
N LEU A 25 1.59 -7.21 -2.14
CA LEU A 25 2.83 -6.84 -1.46
C LEU A 25 2.94 -5.33 -1.27
N ALA A 26 2.66 -4.54 -2.32
CA ALA A 26 2.67 -3.08 -2.25
C ALA A 26 1.72 -2.58 -1.15
N GLY A 27 0.52 -3.18 -1.04
CA GLY A 27 -0.41 -2.83 0.02
C GLY A 27 0.02 -3.23 1.42
N SER A 28 0.66 -4.39 1.55
CA SER A 28 1.23 -4.84 2.82
C SER A 28 2.34 -3.88 3.30
N ILE A 29 3.20 -3.43 2.39
CA ILE A 29 4.26 -2.45 2.70
C ILE A 29 3.66 -1.09 3.07
N ALA A 30 2.72 -0.59 2.26
CA ALA A 30 2.09 0.70 2.51
C ALA A 30 1.34 0.74 3.85
N SER A 31 0.61 -0.33 4.18
CA SER A 31 -0.08 -0.45 5.47
C SER A 31 0.89 -0.49 6.65
N ALA A 32 2.01 -1.22 6.53
CA ALA A 32 3.05 -1.24 7.55
C ALA A 32 3.67 0.16 7.78
N MET A 33 3.97 0.89 6.69
CA MET A 33 4.51 2.25 6.77
C MET A 33 3.53 3.22 7.46
N LEU A 34 2.24 3.13 7.14
CA LEU A 34 1.19 3.95 7.78
C LEU A 34 1.04 3.63 9.27
N GLY A 35 1.16 2.35 9.64
CA GLY A 35 1.13 1.90 11.03
C GLY A 35 2.28 2.46 11.86
N VAL A 36 3.51 2.45 11.32
CA VAL A 36 4.66 3.07 12.00
C VAL A 36 4.52 4.59 12.08
N ALA A 37 4.03 5.23 11.02
CA ALA A 37 3.81 6.68 11.00
C ALA A 37 2.79 7.14 12.06
N LEU A 38 1.78 6.32 12.36
CA LEU A 38 0.76 6.62 13.38
C LEU A 38 1.38 6.87 14.77
N ILE A 39 2.42 6.12 15.14
CA ILE A 39 3.08 6.24 16.46
C ILE A 39 3.60 7.67 16.66
N PHE A 40 4.23 8.26 15.64
CA PHE A 40 4.75 9.63 15.69
C PHE A 40 3.63 10.66 15.76
N VAL A 41 2.53 10.44 15.05
CA VAL A 41 1.35 11.33 15.05
C VAL A 41 0.68 11.33 16.43
N VAL A 42 0.50 10.15 17.03
CA VAL A 42 -0.08 9.99 18.37
C VAL A 42 0.81 10.63 19.42
N TRP A 43 2.13 10.42 19.33
CA TRP A 43 3.08 11.07 20.24
C TRP A 43 3.06 12.60 20.12
N ALA A 44 3.03 13.14 18.90
CA ALA A 44 2.94 14.59 18.67
C ALA A 44 1.62 15.17 19.23
N LEU A 45 0.53 14.40 19.14
CA LEU A 45 -0.77 14.78 19.71
C LEU A 45 -0.77 14.75 21.23
N ALA A 46 -0.22 13.70 21.84
CA ALA A 46 -0.15 13.51 23.29
C ALA A 46 0.74 14.57 23.97
N THR A 47 1.84 14.96 23.32
CA THR A 47 2.76 16.01 23.82
C THR A 47 2.25 17.43 23.57
N LYS A 48 1.04 17.60 23.01
CA LYS A 48 0.44 18.88 22.59
C LYS A 48 1.42 19.76 21.81
N LYS A 49 2.23 19.13 20.96
CA LYS A 49 3.19 19.84 20.11
C LYS A 49 2.44 20.78 19.17
N ASP A 50 3.01 21.97 18.93
CA ASP A 50 2.45 22.87 17.92
C ASP A 50 2.33 22.14 16.57
N ASN A 51 1.21 22.39 15.88
CA ASN A 51 0.82 21.73 14.63
C ASN A 51 0.47 20.23 14.70
N ALA A 52 0.30 19.64 15.90
CA ALA A 52 -0.18 18.24 16.05
C ALA A 52 -1.42 17.91 15.22
N LYS A 53 -2.37 18.86 15.13
CA LYS A 53 -3.57 18.71 14.30
C LYS A 53 -3.26 18.60 12.81
N SER A 54 -2.25 19.33 12.33
CA SER A 54 -1.82 19.30 10.93
C SER A 54 -1.16 17.96 10.59
N TYR A 55 -0.33 17.41 11.49
CA TYR A 55 0.23 16.07 11.33
C TYR A 55 -0.84 14.97 11.30
N LEU A 56 -1.88 15.10 12.12
CA LEU A 56 -3.02 14.17 12.10
C LEU A 56 -3.79 14.24 10.79
N ILE A 57 -4.05 15.45 10.27
CA ILE A 57 -4.74 15.64 8.99
C ILE A 57 -3.89 15.08 7.84
N ALA A 58 -2.59 15.34 7.82
CA ALA A 58 -1.69 14.81 6.81
C ALA A 58 -1.65 13.27 6.82
N TRP A 59 -1.62 12.66 8.02
CA TRP A 59 -1.68 11.21 8.15
C TRP A 59 -3.01 10.64 7.64
N LEU A 60 -4.14 11.27 7.99
CA LEU A 60 -5.47 10.87 7.48
C LEU A 60 -5.56 10.95 5.96
N VAL A 61 -5.05 12.03 5.35
CA VAL A 61 -5.00 12.16 3.89
C VAL A 61 -4.18 11.03 3.29
N CYS A 62 -2.98 10.73 3.81
CA CYS A 62 -2.16 9.61 3.35
C CYS A 62 -2.89 8.26 3.47
N VAL A 63 -3.61 8.01 4.56
CA VAL A 63 -4.40 6.78 4.72
C VAL A 63 -5.48 6.68 3.66
N ILE A 64 -6.26 7.74 3.42
CA ILE A 64 -7.33 7.75 2.42
C ILE A 64 -6.76 7.48 1.02
N PHE A 65 -5.65 8.13 0.65
CA PHE A 65 -4.98 7.87 -0.62
C PHE A 65 -4.54 6.42 -0.75
N THR A 66 -3.90 5.85 0.27
CA THR A 66 -3.48 4.45 0.25
C THR A 66 -4.67 3.50 0.09
N LEU A 67 -5.78 3.73 0.81
CA LEU A 67 -6.99 2.92 0.67
C LEU A 67 -7.57 3.00 -0.76
N LEU A 68 -7.64 4.21 -1.35
CA LEU A 68 -8.21 4.42 -2.69
C LEU A 68 -7.35 3.86 -3.83
N PHE A 69 -6.02 3.87 -3.67
CA PHE A 69 -5.08 3.48 -4.72
C PHE A 69 -4.62 2.02 -4.62
N ILE A 70 -4.63 1.42 -3.42
CA ILE A 70 -4.08 0.08 -3.20
C ILE A 70 -5.18 -0.97 -2.98
N LEU A 71 -6.26 -0.66 -2.25
CA LEU A 71 -7.35 -1.61 -1.99
C LEU A 71 -8.43 -1.57 -3.09
N LYS A 72 -8.04 -1.26 -4.33
CA LYS A 72 -8.96 -1.23 -5.46
C LYS A 72 -9.32 -2.63 -5.93
#